data_AF-A0A2E1CS20-F1
#
_entry.id   AF-A0A2E1CS20-F1
#
_cell.length_a   1.000
_cell.length_b   1.000
_cell.length_c   1.000
_cell.angle_alpha   90.00
_cell.angle_beta   90.00
_cell.angle_gamma   90.00
#
_symmetry.space_group_name_H-M   'P 1'
#
loop_
_entity.id
_entity.type
_entity.pdbx_description
1 polymer ?
#
loop_
_entity_poly.entity_id
_entity_poly.type
_entity_poly.pdbx_seq_one_letter_code
_entity_poly.pdbx_strand_id
1 'polypeptide(L)'
;MGKASTAKKIARAEKAVSSSGPTERRQLGYPAAVALVVVLGLALVVFARATRDAEASPTLQDHWHAAYGVWDCVTESFLTPFQSEFDPEGIHSHQDGLIHIHPFTSSVTGKEAKLGVFLNAMGASLSNSGLELPGGATLESGATCNGEEAIMQVIRWEDAFVGGEPTNIFTENLEGVRFLNDREAYTIARAPLGADVPLPTTIDNLEGVLGGRSGPGIDPPNTTNVPGPQDFGVELD
;
A
#
# COMPACT_ATOMS: atom_id res chain seq x y z
N MET A 1 16.88 -99.52 -19.84
CA MET A 1 15.51 -99.33 -19.32
C MET A 1 15.58 -98.64 -17.97
N GLY A 2 14.84 -97.58 -17.63
CA GLY A 2 13.79 -96.87 -18.35
C GLY A 2 13.31 -95.65 -17.56
N LYS A 3 12.50 -94.83 -18.25
CA LYS A 3 11.59 -93.78 -17.76
C LYS A 3 12.26 -92.54 -17.15
N ALA A 4 12.60 -91.60 -18.05
CA ALA A 4 12.73 -90.18 -17.71
C ALA A 4 11.47 -89.73 -16.96
N SER A 5 11.64 -89.42 -15.67
CA SER A 5 10.57 -89.03 -14.77
C SER A 5 9.86 -87.76 -15.28
N THR A 6 8.55 -87.89 -15.44
CA THR A 6 7.57 -86.83 -15.71
C THR A 6 7.73 -85.62 -14.79
N ALA A 7 8.34 -85.79 -13.61
CA ALA A 7 8.63 -84.73 -12.64
C ALA A 7 9.53 -83.62 -13.21
N LYS A 8 10.49 -83.94 -14.10
CA LYS A 8 11.38 -82.93 -14.69
C LYS A 8 10.68 -82.06 -15.75
N LYS A 9 9.60 -82.57 -16.36
CA LYS A 9 8.75 -81.81 -17.28
C LYS A 9 7.76 -80.92 -16.53
N ILE A 10 7.23 -81.37 -15.39
CA ILE A 10 6.29 -80.61 -14.56
C ILE A 10 7.00 -79.47 -13.81
N ALA A 11 8.19 -79.71 -13.24
CA ALA A 11 8.98 -78.66 -12.56
C ALA A 11 9.46 -77.54 -13.51
N ARG A 12 9.61 -77.84 -14.81
CA ARG A 12 9.95 -76.84 -15.83
C ARG A 12 8.73 -76.02 -16.28
N ALA A 13 7.52 -76.57 -16.14
CA ALA A 13 6.27 -75.88 -16.43
C ALA A 13 5.86 -74.96 -15.26
N GLU A 14 6.01 -75.40 -14.00
CA GLU A 14 5.73 -74.54 -12.83
C GLU A 14 6.67 -73.33 -12.74
N LYS A 15 7.95 -73.50 -13.10
CA LYS A 15 8.91 -72.38 -13.14
C LYS A 15 8.69 -71.42 -14.33
N ALA A 16 8.04 -71.89 -15.39
CA ALA A 16 7.72 -71.07 -16.56
C ALA A 16 6.45 -70.23 -16.35
N VAL A 17 5.51 -70.69 -15.51
CA VAL A 17 4.24 -69.97 -15.27
C VAL A 17 4.38 -68.86 -14.23
N SER A 18 5.32 -68.94 -13.28
CA SER A 18 5.48 -67.90 -12.24
C SER A 18 6.25 -66.65 -12.69
N SER A 19 6.88 -66.66 -13.87
CA SER A 19 7.81 -65.58 -14.30
C SER A 19 7.26 -64.70 -15.42
N SER A 20 6.04 -64.95 -15.91
CA SER A 20 5.45 -64.21 -17.02
C SER A 20 3.99 -63.89 -16.76
N GLY A 21 3.70 -63.25 -15.62
CA GLY A 21 2.58 -62.32 -15.57
C GLY A 21 2.97 -61.04 -16.32
N PRO A 22 2.06 -60.34 -17.02
CA PRO A 22 2.39 -59.07 -17.61
C PRO A 22 2.89 -58.16 -16.49
N THR A 23 4.17 -57.80 -16.51
CA THR A 23 4.66 -56.66 -15.73
C THR A 23 3.87 -55.47 -16.24
N GLU A 24 2.82 -55.10 -15.51
CA GLU A 24 2.12 -53.84 -15.71
C GLU A 24 3.22 -52.78 -15.65
N ARG A 25 3.58 -52.23 -16.81
CA ARG A 25 4.53 -51.13 -16.89
C ARG A 25 3.85 -50.00 -16.17
N ARG A 26 4.11 -49.86 -14.86
CA ARG A 26 3.56 -48.83 -14.00
C ARG A 26 3.70 -47.54 -14.80
N GLN A 27 2.58 -46.97 -15.23
CA GLN A 27 2.58 -45.82 -16.13
C GLN A 27 3.06 -44.61 -15.34
N LEU A 28 4.35 -44.56 -15.04
CA LEU A 28 4.99 -43.54 -14.20
C LEU A 28 5.06 -42.19 -14.91
N GLY A 29 4.84 -42.14 -16.23
CA GLY A 29 4.83 -40.91 -17.01
C GLY A 29 3.76 -39.93 -16.55
N TYR A 30 2.52 -40.39 -16.36
CA TYR A 30 1.42 -39.55 -15.88
C TYR A 30 1.65 -38.99 -14.46
N PRO A 31 1.92 -39.81 -13.42
CA PRO A 31 2.19 -39.29 -12.08
C PRO A 31 3.48 -38.47 -12.02
N ALA A 32 4.49 -38.74 -12.85
CA ALA A 32 5.69 -37.90 -12.94
C ALA A 32 5.39 -36.52 -13.54
N ALA A 33 4.58 -36.46 -14.60
CA ALA A 33 4.12 -35.19 -15.18
C ALA A 33 3.29 -34.39 -14.17
N VAL A 34 2.37 -35.05 -13.45
CA VAL A 34 1.58 -34.42 -12.37
C VAL A 34 2.50 -33.89 -11.26
N ALA A 35 3.45 -34.70 -10.80
CA ALA A 35 4.41 -34.28 -9.76
C ALA A 35 5.24 -33.07 -10.20
N LEU A 36 5.70 -33.05 -11.47
CA LEU A 36 6.43 -31.93 -12.04
C LEU A 36 5.59 -30.65 -12.08
N VAL A 37 4.32 -30.73 -12.49
CA VAL A 37 3.40 -29.58 -12.47
C VAL A 37 3.19 -29.06 -11.05
N VAL A 38 3.01 -29.94 -10.07
CA VAL A 38 2.86 -29.55 -8.66
C VAL A 38 4.12 -28.85 -8.14
N VAL A 39 5.31 -29.40 -8.42
CA VAL A 39 6.58 -28.79 -8.00
C VAL A 39 6.79 -27.42 -8.66
N LEU A 40 6.51 -27.29 -9.97
CA LEU A 40 6.59 -26.01 -10.67
C LEU A 40 5.58 -25.01 -10.12
N GLY A 41 4.34 -25.43 -9.86
CA GLY A 41 3.32 -24.59 -9.25
C GLY A 41 3.72 -24.09 -7.86
N LEU A 42 4.26 -24.97 -7.01
CA LEU A 42 4.79 -24.58 -5.70
C LEU A 42 5.98 -23.63 -5.82
N ALA A 43 6.91 -23.89 -6.74
CA ALA A 43 8.05 -23.02 -6.99
C ALA A 43 7.60 -21.62 -7.42
N LEU A 44 6.60 -21.52 -8.31
CA LEU A 44 6.03 -20.23 -8.72
C LEU A 44 5.34 -19.51 -7.56
N VAL A 45 4.59 -20.22 -6.71
CA VAL A 45 3.95 -19.62 -5.51
C VAL A 45 5.01 -19.12 -4.51
N VAL A 46 6.08 -19.88 -4.29
CA VAL A 46 7.19 -19.47 -3.42
C VAL A 46 7.92 -18.27 -4.01
N PHE A 47 8.21 -18.29 -5.32
CA PHE A 47 8.83 -17.17 -6.02
C PHE A 47 7.97 -15.91 -5.89
N ALA A 48 6.67 -15.99 -6.24
CA ALA A 48 5.75 -14.87 -6.12
C ALA A 48 5.63 -14.34 -4.68
N ARG A 49 5.72 -15.20 -3.67
CA ARG A 49 5.75 -14.78 -2.26
C ARG A 49 7.08 -14.17 -1.84
N ALA A 50 8.20 -14.60 -2.41
CA ALA A 50 9.52 -14.08 -2.07
C ALA A 50 9.80 -12.74 -2.76
N THR A 51 9.20 -12.50 -3.93
CA THR A 51 9.30 -11.24 -4.68
C THR A 51 8.14 -10.30 -4.41
N ARG A 52 7.21 -10.63 -3.50
CA ARG A 52 6.22 -9.66 -3.07
C ARG A 52 6.94 -8.70 -2.11
N ASP A 53 6.90 -7.42 -2.41
CA ASP A 53 7.19 -6.44 -1.37
C ASP A 53 6.07 -6.54 -0.32
N ALA A 54 6.44 -6.56 0.95
CA ALA A 54 5.45 -6.34 1.98
C ALA A 54 4.97 -4.91 1.80
N GLU A 55 3.68 -4.70 1.50
CA GLU A 55 3.10 -3.35 1.54
C GLU A 55 3.45 -2.74 2.90
N ALA A 56 4.32 -1.74 2.89
CA ALA A 56 4.60 -0.95 4.06
C ALA A 56 3.35 -0.14 4.39
N SER A 57 3.19 0.16 5.67
CA SER A 57 2.05 0.90 6.18
C SER A 57 2.36 1.43 7.57
N PRO A 58 1.86 2.64 7.94
CA PRO A 58 2.19 3.21 9.23
C PRO A 58 1.62 2.36 10.37
N THR A 59 2.37 2.32 11.46
CA THR A 59 2.03 1.70 12.73
C THR A 59 1.93 2.77 13.83
N LEU A 60 1.48 2.38 15.03
CA LEU A 60 1.35 3.29 16.19
C LEU A 60 2.68 3.88 16.69
N GLN A 61 3.83 3.49 16.12
CA GLN A 61 5.16 3.99 16.51
C GLN A 61 5.82 4.81 15.41
N ASP A 62 5.16 4.94 14.26
CA ASP A 62 5.71 5.61 13.09
C ASP A 62 5.34 7.09 13.06
N HIS A 63 6.21 7.87 12.42
CA HIS A 63 5.97 9.26 12.04
C HIS A 63 6.31 9.38 10.56
N TRP A 64 5.30 9.33 9.70
CA TRP A 64 5.44 9.43 8.26
C TRP A 64 4.97 10.81 7.78
N HIS A 65 5.52 11.21 6.65
CA HIS A 65 5.21 12.45 5.97
C HIS A 65 5.01 12.17 4.48
N ALA A 66 3.97 12.74 3.89
CA ALA A 66 3.78 12.73 2.44
C ALA A 66 3.51 14.14 1.95
N ALA A 67 4.14 14.55 0.85
CA ALA A 67 3.77 15.81 0.20
C ALA A 67 2.41 15.65 -0.46
N TYR A 68 1.55 16.67 -0.40
CA TYR A 68 0.30 16.65 -1.15
C TYR A 68 -0.10 18.02 -1.68
N GLY A 69 -0.93 18.00 -2.73
CA GLY A 69 -1.54 19.19 -3.27
C GLY A 69 -2.88 18.89 -3.93
N VAL A 70 -3.77 19.90 -3.94
CA VAL A 70 -5.01 19.85 -4.71
C VAL A 70 -4.81 20.68 -5.97
N TRP A 71 -4.75 20.02 -7.14
CA TRP A 71 -4.56 20.68 -8.42
C TRP A 71 -5.89 20.92 -9.12
N ASP A 72 -6.11 22.13 -9.61
CA ASP A 72 -7.29 22.48 -10.40
C ASP A 72 -6.88 23.01 -11.78
N CYS A 73 -7.19 22.24 -12.83
CA CYS A 73 -6.93 22.63 -14.20
C CYS A 73 -7.72 23.86 -14.67
N VAL A 74 -8.80 24.26 -13.99
CA VAL A 74 -9.55 25.48 -14.35
C VAL A 74 -8.77 26.73 -13.98
N THR A 75 -8.04 26.69 -12.86
CA THR A 75 -7.21 27.80 -12.39
C THR A 75 -5.73 27.62 -12.74
N GLU A 76 -5.36 26.45 -13.28
CA GLU A 76 -3.98 26.03 -13.55
C GLU A 76 -3.06 26.24 -12.34
N SER A 77 -3.57 25.90 -11.16
CA SER A 77 -2.87 26.13 -9.90
C SER A 77 -3.18 25.08 -8.84
N PHE A 78 -2.28 24.97 -7.87
CA PHE A 78 -2.56 24.29 -6.61
C PHE A 78 -3.39 25.19 -5.71
N LEU A 79 -4.42 24.63 -5.10
CA LEU A 79 -5.16 25.30 -4.03
C LEU A 79 -4.30 25.42 -2.77
N THR A 80 -4.71 26.32 -1.88
CA THR A 80 -4.14 26.44 -0.54
C THR A 80 -4.19 25.09 0.18
N PRO A 81 -3.08 24.60 0.74
CA PRO A 81 -3.09 23.40 1.56
C PRO A 81 -4.09 23.49 2.71
N PHE A 82 -4.55 22.33 3.15
CA PHE A 82 -5.51 22.22 4.24
C PHE A 82 -4.84 22.51 5.59
N GLN A 83 -5.62 22.99 6.54
CA GLN A 83 -5.20 23.26 7.92
C GLN A 83 -6.11 22.51 8.87
N SER A 84 -5.54 21.89 9.90
CA SER A 84 -6.28 21.29 11.01
C SER A 84 -5.70 21.76 12.33
N GLU A 85 -6.59 22.17 13.23
CA GLU A 85 -6.27 22.51 14.62
C GLU A 85 -6.56 21.35 15.59
N PHE A 86 -7.10 20.23 15.07
CA PHE A 86 -7.57 19.12 15.87
C PHE A 86 -7.15 17.78 15.26
N ASP A 87 -6.39 17.00 16.03
CA ASP A 87 -5.86 15.71 15.59
C ASP A 87 -6.11 14.60 16.63
N PRO A 88 -7.31 14.01 16.66
CA PRO A 88 -7.63 12.93 17.59
C PRO A 88 -7.08 11.57 17.15
N GLU A 89 -6.78 11.39 15.86
CA GLU A 89 -6.45 10.08 15.27
C GLU A 89 -4.97 9.90 14.96
N GLY A 90 -4.21 10.99 14.86
CA GLY A 90 -2.78 11.00 14.49
C GLY A 90 -2.57 11.21 12.99
N ILE A 91 -3.43 11.99 12.32
CA ILE A 91 -3.29 12.35 10.90
C ILE A 91 -3.84 13.74 10.60
N HIS A 92 -2.99 14.63 10.10
CA HIS A 92 -3.36 16.03 9.85
C HIS A 92 -2.41 16.72 8.85
N SER A 93 -2.69 18.00 8.57
CA SER A 93 -1.85 18.92 7.80
C SER A 93 -1.82 20.29 8.47
N HIS A 94 -0.69 21.00 8.33
CA HIS A 94 -0.44 22.30 8.97
C HIS A 94 -0.38 23.47 7.97
N GLN A 95 -1.12 23.37 6.86
CA GLN A 95 -1.08 24.34 5.76
C GLN A 95 0.29 24.42 5.05
N ASP A 96 1.17 23.46 5.30
CA ASP A 96 2.49 23.32 4.70
C ASP A 96 2.51 22.38 3.48
N GLY A 97 1.34 21.84 3.10
CA GLY A 97 1.21 20.90 1.99
C GLY A 97 1.82 19.54 2.30
N LEU A 98 1.89 19.16 3.58
CA LEU A 98 2.28 17.84 4.03
C LEU A 98 1.12 17.12 4.71
N ILE A 99 1.05 15.81 4.51
CA ILE A 99 0.24 14.89 5.31
C ILE A 99 1.17 14.36 6.40
N HIS A 100 0.93 14.75 7.65
CA HIS A 100 1.60 14.18 8.82
C HIS A 100 0.82 12.97 9.29
N ILE A 101 1.49 11.83 9.42
CA ILE A 101 0.88 10.57 9.84
C ILE A 101 1.67 10.03 11.04
N HIS A 102 1.08 10.14 12.22
CA HIS A 102 1.64 9.70 13.50
C HIS A 102 0.53 9.04 14.33
N PRO A 103 0.11 7.82 13.95
CA PRO A 103 -1.15 7.22 14.42
C PRO A 103 -1.26 7.08 15.94
N PHE A 104 -2.34 7.61 16.52
CA PHE A 104 -2.71 7.37 17.93
C PHE A 104 -3.68 6.20 18.09
N THR A 105 -4.36 5.84 17.01
CA THR A 105 -5.34 4.74 16.98
C THR A 105 -5.15 3.87 15.74
N SER A 106 -5.84 2.72 15.71
CA SER A 106 -5.78 1.82 14.56
C SER A 106 -6.43 2.37 13.29
N SER A 107 -7.23 3.45 13.35
CA SER A 107 -7.89 4.04 12.18
C SER A 107 -6.91 4.61 11.15
N VAL A 108 -5.68 4.89 11.56
CA VAL A 108 -4.62 5.45 10.70
C VAL A 108 -3.47 4.45 10.51
N THR A 109 -3.70 3.16 10.74
CA THR A 109 -2.66 2.12 10.61
C THR A 109 -3.02 1.07 9.58
N GLY A 110 -2.00 0.39 9.05
CA GLY A 110 -2.20 -0.80 8.24
C GLY A 110 -3.11 -0.55 7.03
N LYS A 111 -4.16 -1.36 6.91
CA LYS A 111 -5.10 -1.20 5.79
C LYS A 111 -5.93 0.06 5.88
N GLU A 112 -6.10 0.65 7.07
CA GLU A 112 -6.94 1.84 7.26
C GLU A 112 -6.21 3.15 7.02
N ALA A 113 -4.88 3.13 6.93
CA ALA A 113 -4.07 4.28 6.52
C ALA A 113 -4.35 4.66 5.05
N LYS A 114 -5.43 5.43 4.84
CA LYS A 114 -5.96 5.80 3.53
C LYS A 114 -6.17 7.31 3.43
N LEU A 115 -6.15 7.81 2.19
CA LEU A 115 -6.39 9.21 1.86
C LEU A 115 -7.73 9.72 2.40
N GLY A 116 -8.79 8.89 2.39
CA GLY A 116 -10.09 9.26 2.95
C GLY A 116 -10.05 9.59 4.45
N VAL A 117 -9.17 8.94 5.22
CA VAL A 117 -9.00 9.25 6.66
C VAL A 117 -8.36 10.62 6.84
N PHE A 118 -7.35 10.93 6.03
CA PHE A 118 -6.76 12.27 5.99
C PHE A 118 -7.79 13.33 5.60
N LEU A 119 -8.54 13.11 4.50
CA LEU A 119 -9.53 14.07 4.03
C LEU A 119 -10.59 14.34 5.09
N ASN A 120 -11.10 13.30 5.75
CA ASN A 120 -12.06 13.45 6.85
C ASN A 120 -11.46 14.26 8.02
N ALA A 121 -10.21 13.99 8.40
CA ALA A 121 -9.51 14.76 9.44
C ALA A 121 -9.35 16.26 9.07
N MET A 122 -9.30 16.59 7.78
CA MET A 122 -9.26 17.97 7.29
C MET A 122 -10.67 18.58 7.07
N GLY A 123 -11.75 17.84 7.30
CA GLY A 123 -13.12 18.29 6.98
C GLY A 123 -13.41 18.34 5.48
N ALA A 124 -12.75 17.48 4.71
CA ALA A 124 -12.89 17.33 3.27
C ALA A 124 -13.44 15.93 2.92
N SER A 125 -13.98 15.77 1.72
CA SER A 125 -14.41 14.45 1.20
C SER A 125 -14.15 14.36 -0.31
N LEU A 126 -13.78 13.17 -0.79
CA LEU A 126 -13.40 12.98 -2.20
C LEU A 126 -14.19 11.84 -2.83
N SER A 127 -14.72 12.09 -4.01
CA SER A 127 -15.44 11.09 -4.79
C SER A 127 -15.13 11.24 -6.27
N ASN A 128 -15.60 10.28 -7.07
CA ASN A 128 -15.55 10.40 -8.52
C ASN A 128 -16.31 11.63 -9.03
N SER A 129 -17.34 12.10 -8.31
CA SER A 129 -18.11 13.28 -8.70
C SER A 129 -17.46 14.60 -8.35
N GLY A 130 -16.58 14.66 -7.35
CA GLY A 130 -15.96 15.90 -6.91
C GLY A 130 -15.20 15.80 -5.59
N LEU A 131 -14.53 16.89 -5.23
CA LEU A 131 -13.86 17.12 -3.95
C LEU A 131 -14.62 18.21 -3.19
N GLU A 132 -15.13 17.89 -2.01
CA GLU A 132 -15.57 18.88 -1.04
C GLU A 132 -14.37 19.34 -0.22
N LEU A 133 -14.10 20.65 -0.26
CA LEU A 133 -12.99 21.30 0.43
C LEU A 133 -13.39 21.62 1.88
N PRO A 134 -12.39 21.78 2.77
CA PRO A 134 -12.63 22.33 4.10
C PRO A 134 -13.41 23.65 4.01
N GLY A 135 -14.52 23.75 4.73
CA GLY A 135 -15.42 24.91 4.68
C GLY A 135 -16.55 24.82 3.64
N GLY A 136 -16.68 23.71 2.91
CA GLY A 136 -17.87 23.36 2.12
C GLY A 136 -17.89 23.84 0.67
N ALA A 137 -16.82 24.47 0.18
CA ALA A 137 -16.67 24.73 -1.25
C ALA A 137 -16.38 23.41 -2.01
N THR A 138 -16.81 23.28 -3.26
CA THR A 138 -16.62 22.04 -4.02
C THR A 138 -15.88 22.25 -5.34
N LEU A 139 -15.03 21.28 -5.68
CA LEU A 139 -14.50 21.08 -7.02
C LEU A 139 -15.25 19.92 -7.67
N GLU A 140 -16.21 20.24 -8.53
CA GLU A 140 -16.97 19.22 -9.27
C GLU A 140 -16.14 18.67 -10.43
N SER A 141 -16.25 17.35 -10.65
CA SER A 141 -15.93 16.73 -11.95
C SER A 141 -16.85 17.28 -13.05
N GLY A 142 -16.49 17.05 -14.31
CA GLY A 142 -17.22 17.59 -15.46
C GLY A 142 -16.85 19.03 -15.82
N ALA A 143 -16.00 19.69 -15.02
CA ALA A 143 -15.49 21.02 -15.35
C ALA A 143 -14.70 20.98 -16.66
N THR A 144 -14.84 22.01 -17.50
CA THR A 144 -14.10 22.08 -18.77
C THR A 144 -12.73 22.70 -18.55
N CYS A 145 -11.69 21.96 -18.93
CA CYS A 145 -10.30 22.41 -18.91
C CYS A 145 -9.71 22.28 -20.31
N ASN A 146 -9.32 23.41 -20.90
CA ASN A 146 -8.77 23.48 -22.25
C ASN A 146 -9.62 22.76 -23.31
N GLY A 147 -10.95 22.75 -23.13
CA GLY A 147 -11.91 22.13 -24.04
C GLY A 147 -12.18 20.64 -23.78
N GLU A 148 -11.53 20.05 -22.77
CA GLU A 148 -11.73 18.67 -22.34
C GLU A 148 -12.43 18.61 -20.98
N GLU A 149 -13.19 17.53 -20.75
CA GLU A 149 -13.90 17.32 -19.49
C GLU A 149 -12.94 16.79 -18.42
N ALA A 150 -12.88 17.48 -17.28
CA ALA A 150 -12.06 17.11 -16.16
C ALA A 150 -12.74 16.07 -15.26
N ILE A 151 -11.96 15.12 -14.76
CA ILE A 151 -12.38 14.15 -13.75
C ILE A 151 -11.63 14.38 -12.44
N MET A 152 -12.13 13.79 -11.36
CA MET A 152 -11.34 13.64 -10.13
C MET A 152 -10.41 12.43 -10.25
N GLN A 153 -9.15 12.63 -9.92
CA GLN A 153 -8.14 11.57 -9.87
C GLN A 153 -7.11 11.84 -8.77
N VAL A 154 -6.48 10.79 -8.27
CA VAL A 154 -5.36 10.89 -7.33
C VAL A 154 -4.13 10.34 -8.02
N ILE A 155 -3.09 11.17 -8.13
CA ILE A 155 -1.79 10.77 -8.66
C ILE A 155 -0.84 10.56 -7.49
N ARG A 156 -0.14 9.41 -7.48
CA ARG A 156 0.79 9.02 -6.42
C ARG A 156 2.18 8.80 -6.97
N TRP A 157 3.17 9.29 -6.26
CA TRP A 157 4.59 8.96 -6.41
C TRP A 157 5.09 8.28 -5.14
N GLU A 158 5.81 7.17 -5.32
CA GLU A 158 6.33 6.36 -4.22
C GLU A 158 7.41 7.06 -3.39
N ASP A 159 8.19 7.96 -4.00
CA ASP A 159 9.17 8.81 -3.33
C ASP A 159 9.17 10.21 -3.97
N ALA A 160 8.80 11.21 -3.18
CA ALA A 160 8.67 12.61 -3.60
C ALA A 160 9.98 13.21 -4.13
N PHE A 161 11.14 12.75 -3.64
CA PHE A 161 12.45 13.28 -4.03
C PHE A 161 12.98 12.68 -5.33
N VAL A 162 12.46 11.51 -5.73
CA VAL A 162 12.76 10.91 -7.03
C VAL A 162 11.98 11.62 -8.13
N GLY A 163 10.69 11.91 -7.87
CA GLY A 163 9.81 12.57 -8.82
C GLY A 163 9.65 11.82 -10.15
N GLY A 164 9.37 12.55 -11.23
CA GLY A 164 9.20 12.00 -12.57
C GLY A 164 7.78 11.46 -12.82
N GLU A 165 7.68 10.37 -13.59
CA GLU A 165 6.39 9.74 -13.91
C GLU A 165 5.71 9.20 -12.64
N PRO A 166 4.37 9.31 -12.54
CA PRO A 166 3.66 8.81 -11.37
C PRO A 166 3.71 7.29 -11.27
N THR A 167 3.84 6.80 -10.03
CA THR A 167 3.79 5.37 -9.73
C THR A 167 2.38 4.82 -9.96
N ASN A 168 1.35 5.59 -9.59
CA ASN A 168 -0.04 5.21 -9.79
C ASN A 168 -0.90 6.44 -10.12
N ILE A 169 -1.92 6.21 -10.94
CA ILE A 169 -3.02 7.16 -11.19
C ILE A 169 -4.31 6.42 -10.84
N PHE A 170 -5.04 6.93 -9.86
CA PHE A 170 -6.31 6.38 -9.40
C PHE A 170 -7.46 7.24 -9.93
N THR A 171 -8.41 6.62 -10.62
CA THR A 171 -9.62 7.27 -11.16
C THR A 171 -10.90 6.77 -10.50
N GLU A 172 -10.79 5.82 -9.58
CA GLU A 172 -11.88 5.20 -8.83
C GLU A 172 -11.41 4.89 -7.41
N ASN A 173 -12.36 4.74 -6.48
CA ASN A 173 -12.07 4.46 -5.07
C ASN A 173 -11.00 5.42 -4.50
N LEU A 174 -11.14 6.72 -4.80
CA LEU A 174 -10.12 7.73 -4.55
C LEU A 174 -9.80 7.90 -3.05
N GLU A 175 -10.80 7.80 -2.19
CA GLU A 175 -10.61 7.79 -0.73
C GLU A 175 -9.91 6.53 -0.22
N GLY A 176 -9.95 5.45 -1.01
CA GLY A 176 -9.34 4.16 -0.68
C GLY A 176 -7.85 4.08 -0.97
N VAL A 177 -7.24 5.13 -1.53
CA VAL A 177 -5.80 5.18 -1.82
C VAL A 177 -5.02 5.06 -0.52
N ARG A 178 -4.11 4.09 -0.43
CA ARG A 178 -3.34 3.80 0.78
C ARG A 178 -2.05 4.61 0.85
N PHE A 179 -1.64 4.91 2.08
CA PHE A 179 -0.28 5.32 2.41
C PHE A 179 0.58 4.08 2.57
N LEU A 180 1.59 3.96 1.70
CA LEU A 180 2.39 2.74 1.57
C LEU A 180 3.86 2.97 1.92
N ASN A 181 4.34 4.21 1.93
CA ASN A 181 5.69 4.54 2.35
C ASN A 181 5.74 5.91 3.05
N ASP A 182 6.80 6.14 3.81
CA ASP A 182 7.18 7.50 4.18
C ASP A 182 7.75 8.22 2.93
N ARG A 183 7.59 9.55 2.87
CA ARG A 183 8.10 10.43 1.80
C ARG A 183 7.38 10.29 0.46
N GLU A 184 6.15 9.80 0.46
CA GLU A 184 5.31 9.75 -0.74
C GLU A 184 4.89 11.17 -1.20
N ALA A 185 4.43 11.28 -2.44
CA ALA A 185 3.75 12.49 -2.93
C ALA A 185 2.39 12.15 -3.54
N TYR A 186 1.41 13.04 -3.32
CA TYR A 186 0.05 12.90 -3.82
C TYR A 186 -0.49 14.19 -4.43
N THR A 187 -0.97 14.12 -5.68
CA THR A 187 -1.77 15.20 -6.25
C THR A 187 -3.23 14.74 -6.36
N ILE A 188 -4.13 15.41 -5.64
CA ILE A 188 -5.58 15.27 -5.82
C ILE A 188 -5.97 16.24 -6.93
N ALA A 189 -6.26 15.73 -8.12
CA ALA A 189 -6.42 16.54 -9.30
C ALA A 189 -7.87 16.56 -9.77
N ARG A 190 -8.36 17.76 -10.07
CA ARG A 190 -9.38 17.96 -11.08
C ARG A 190 -8.67 18.26 -12.40
N ALA A 191 -8.63 17.28 -13.31
CA ALA A 191 -7.98 17.42 -14.61
C ALA A 191 -8.54 16.41 -15.63
N PRO A 192 -8.45 16.68 -16.94
CA PRO A 192 -8.76 15.69 -17.97
C PRO A 192 -7.97 14.39 -17.77
N LEU A 193 -8.55 13.27 -18.19
CA LEU A 193 -7.88 11.97 -18.12
C LEU A 193 -6.64 11.99 -19.03
N GLY A 194 -5.48 11.62 -18.47
CA GLY A 194 -4.21 11.63 -19.20
C GLY A 194 -3.54 13.00 -19.33
N ALA A 195 -4.09 14.04 -18.67
CA ALA A 195 -3.39 15.32 -18.52
C ALA A 195 -2.08 15.15 -17.74
N ASP A 196 -1.08 15.97 -18.09
CA ASP A 196 0.15 16.09 -17.32
C ASP A 196 -0.14 16.89 -16.05
N VAL A 197 -0.25 16.18 -14.92
CA VAL A 197 -0.56 16.79 -13.62
C VAL A 197 0.73 16.92 -12.81
N PRO A 198 1.06 18.14 -12.34
CA PRO A 198 2.32 18.38 -11.65
C PRO A 198 2.37 17.68 -10.28
N LEU A 199 3.60 17.40 -9.86
CA LEU A 199 3.94 17.11 -8.47
C LEU A 199 3.56 18.27 -7.55
N PRO A 200 3.22 18.02 -6.26
CA PRO A 200 2.98 19.08 -5.30
C PRO A 200 4.16 20.04 -5.20
N THR A 201 3.89 21.35 -5.12
CA THR A 201 4.94 22.38 -5.02
C THR A 201 5.63 22.43 -3.66
N THR A 202 5.11 21.69 -2.68
CA THR A 202 5.55 21.66 -1.28
C THR A 202 6.48 20.48 -0.94
N ILE A 203 6.99 19.77 -1.96
CA ILE A 203 7.91 18.64 -1.74
C ILE A 203 9.13 19.04 -0.91
N ASP A 204 9.69 20.23 -1.13
CA ASP A 204 10.86 20.71 -0.37
C ASP A 204 10.57 20.83 1.14
N ASN A 205 9.31 20.98 1.54
CA ASN A 205 8.94 21.02 2.97
C ASN A 205 9.17 19.66 3.65
N LEU A 206 9.17 18.55 2.90
CA LEU A 206 9.52 17.24 3.43
C LEU A 206 10.94 17.23 4.01
N GLU A 207 11.90 17.93 3.39
CA GLU A 207 13.29 17.97 3.91
C GLU A 207 13.35 18.54 5.33
N GLY A 208 12.53 19.55 5.62
CA GLY A 208 12.48 20.20 6.92
C GLY A 208 11.98 19.28 8.04
N VAL A 209 11.07 18.36 7.73
CA VAL A 209 10.44 17.46 8.71
C VAL A 209 11.12 16.09 8.81
N LEU A 210 11.78 15.64 7.74
CA LEU A 210 12.57 14.40 7.71
C LEU A 210 13.96 14.56 8.36
N GLY A 211 14.36 15.81 8.67
CA GLY A 211 15.78 16.20 8.71
C GLY A 211 16.20 17.17 9.81
N GLY A 212 15.57 17.21 10.98
CA GLY A 212 16.14 17.84 12.19
C GLY A 212 17.42 17.18 12.73
N ARG A 213 18.31 16.67 11.86
CA ARG A 213 19.54 15.96 12.24
C ARG A 213 20.71 16.23 11.29
N SER A 214 21.01 17.49 11.07
CA SER A 214 22.31 17.94 10.53
C SER A 214 22.92 19.14 11.27
N GLY A 215 22.42 19.44 12.49
CA GLY A 215 23.06 20.32 13.48
C GLY A 215 23.54 19.53 14.71
N PRO A 216 24.44 20.08 15.55
CA PRO A 216 24.92 19.41 16.76
C PRO A 216 23.71 19.01 17.62
N GLY A 217 23.63 17.71 17.94
CA GLY A 217 22.46 17.08 18.53
C GLY A 217 21.91 17.87 19.71
N ILE A 218 20.67 18.35 19.58
CA ILE A 218 19.88 18.74 20.74
C ILE A 218 19.43 17.41 21.37
N ASP A 219 19.93 17.13 22.57
CA ASP A 219 19.43 16.02 23.37
C ASP A 219 17.90 16.16 23.55
N PRO A 220 17.13 15.05 23.50
CA PRO A 220 15.71 15.10 23.77
C PRO A 220 15.45 15.79 25.12
N PRO A 221 14.42 16.64 25.23
CA PRO A 221 14.15 17.37 26.46
C PRO A 221 14.00 16.38 27.62
N ASN A 222 14.81 16.59 28.66
CA ASN A 222 14.77 15.78 29.87
C ASN A 222 13.39 15.95 30.55
N THR A 223 12.54 14.92 30.45
CA THR A 223 11.16 14.95 30.96
C THR A 223 11.07 14.89 32.48
N THR A 224 12.19 14.82 33.21
CA THR A 224 12.19 14.79 34.68
C THR A 224 11.80 16.12 35.34
N ASN A 225 11.63 17.20 34.58
CA ASN A 225 11.25 18.53 35.10
C ASN A 225 9.87 19.03 34.63
N VAL A 226 9.03 18.19 34.03
CA VAL A 226 7.62 18.56 33.80
C VAL A 226 6.91 18.50 35.16
N PRO A 227 6.38 19.62 35.71
CA PRO A 227 5.56 19.55 36.91
C PRO A 227 4.37 18.63 36.62
N GLY A 228 4.14 17.65 37.50
CA GLY A 228 3.00 16.76 37.40
C GLY A 228 1.66 17.52 37.38
N PRO A 229 0.55 16.83 37.11
CA PRO A 229 -0.78 17.45 37.04
C PRO A 229 -1.01 18.32 38.28
N GLN A 230 -1.29 19.60 38.07
CA GLN A 230 -1.65 20.50 39.15
C GLN A 230 -2.96 19.95 39.74
N ASP A 231 -2.85 19.46 40.98
CA ASP A 231 -3.98 19.05 41.81
C ASP A 231 -4.88 20.28 41.99
N PHE A 232 -5.98 20.35 41.24
CA PHE A 232 -7.03 21.33 41.48
C PHE A 232 -7.72 20.91 42.77
N GLY A 233 -7.18 21.40 43.89
CA GLY A 233 -7.72 21.22 45.22
C GLY A 233 -9.21 21.54 45.23
N VAL A 234 -10.02 20.50 45.39
CA VAL A 234 -11.44 20.62 45.69
C VAL A 234 -11.50 20.94 47.17
N GLU A 235 -11.60 22.22 47.51
CA GLU A 235 -11.96 22.64 48.86
C GLU A 235 -13.46 22.35 49.02
N LEU A 236 -13.77 21.33 49.83
CA LEU A 236 -15.11 21.00 50.25
C LEU A 236 -15.46 21.90 51.43
N ASP A 237 -16.32 22.90 51.20
CA ASP A 237 -17.17 23.52 52.23
C ASP A 237 -18.57 22.89 52.19
#